data_AF-A0A533W6Z8-F1
#
_entry.id   AF-A0A533W6Z8-F1
#
_cell.length_a   1.000
_cell.length_b   1.000
_cell.length_c   1.000
_cell.angle_alpha   90.00
_cell.angle_beta   90.00
_cell.angle_gamma   90.00
#
_symmetry.space_group_name_H-M   'P 1'
#
loop_
_entity.id
_entity.type
_entity.pdbx_description
1 polymer ?
#
loop_
_entity_poly.entity_id
_entity_poly.type
_entity_poly.pdbx_seq_one_letter_code
_entity_poly.pdbx_strand_id
1 'polypeptide(L)'
;MLSKSKFIQKRWLDFRNGHSVYLSFVLTFVNFILITYNFAVKKYDFFQGFIDNLFVFTLIFIAIYIPAAILIGYWHRRHQWTIENEAMLQENWVWAWIARYQIRLIEGKVTPEESQSVISYLDSIIKRQKKDGFFNAKVDNKTQMNDKTL
;
A
#
# COMPACT_ATOMS: atom_id res chain seq x y z
N MET A 1 -25.35 -12.96 -4.24
CA MET A 1 -25.36 -12.67 -2.79
C MET A 1 -23.96 -12.85 -2.21
N LEU A 2 -23.34 -11.78 -1.71
CA LEU A 2 -22.08 -11.90 -0.97
C LEU A 2 -22.37 -12.68 0.32
N SER A 3 -21.73 -13.84 0.52
CA SER A 3 -21.84 -14.60 1.77
C SER A 3 -21.56 -13.66 2.94
N LYS A 4 -22.52 -13.53 3.88
CA LYS A 4 -22.45 -12.60 5.02
C LYS A 4 -21.13 -12.72 5.80
N SER A 5 -20.53 -13.92 5.82
CA SER A 5 -19.20 -14.18 6.39
C SER A 5 -18.08 -13.34 5.75
N LYS A 6 -18.06 -13.21 4.41
CA LYS A 6 -17.07 -12.40 3.70
C LYS A 6 -17.25 -10.89 3.91
N PHE A 7 -18.45 -10.44 4.27
CA PHE A 7 -18.71 -9.03 4.57
C PHE A 7 -18.10 -8.64 5.92
N ILE A 8 -18.36 -9.43 6.97
CA ILE A 8 -17.83 -9.18 8.31
C ILE A 8 -16.30 -9.23 8.30
N GLN A 9 -15.70 -10.22 7.62
CA GLN A 9 -14.25 -10.33 7.50
C GLN A 9 -13.63 -9.09 6.83
N LYS A 10 -14.24 -8.58 5.76
CA LYS A 10 -13.78 -7.35 5.11
C LYS A 10 -13.90 -6.14 6.02
N ARG A 11 -15.03 -5.98 6.72
CA ARG A 11 -15.23 -4.87 7.66
C ARG A 11 -14.28 -4.94 8.86
N TRP A 12 -14.01 -6.13 9.37
CA TRP A 12 -13.02 -6.33 10.42
C TRP A 12 -11.60 -5.98 9.95
N LEU A 13 -11.25 -6.38 8.72
CA LEU A 13 -9.98 -5.98 8.11
C LEU A 13 -9.87 -4.47 7.96
N ASP A 14 -10.93 -3.82 7.45
CA ASP A 14 -10.98 -2.35 7.31
C ASP A 14 -10.86 -1.65 8.68
N PHE A 15 -11.56 -2.16 9.70
CA PHE A 15 -11.47 -1.65 11.06
C PHE A 15 -10.06 -1.78 11.63
N ARG A 16 -9.44 -2.96 11.52
CA ARG A 16 -8.08 -3.19 12.01
C ARG A 16 -7.08 -2.28 11.30
N ASN A 17 -7.19 -2.17 9.97
CA ASN A 17 -6.32 -1.29 9.19
C ASN A 17 -6.53 0.18 9.57
N GLY A 18 -7.78 0.63 9.69
CA GLY A 18 -8.09 2.00 10.09
C GLY A 18 -7.62 2.32 11.52
N HIS A 19 -7.82 1.39 12.45
CA HIS A 19 -7.39 1.53 13.84
C HIS A 19 -5.87 1.59 13.94
N SER A 20 -5.15 0.61 13.38
CA SER A 20 -3.70 0.50 13.49
C SER A 20 -2.96 1.64 12.78
N VAL A 21 -3.49 2.14 11.66
CA VAL A 21 -2.81 3.20 10.88
C VAL A 21 -3.11 4.59 11.43
N TYR A 22 -4.38 4.91 11.74
CA TYR A 22 -4.77 6.28 12.04
C TYR A 22 -5.08 6.52 13.52
N LEU A 23 -5.94 5.70 14.13
CA LEU A 23 -6.32 5.93 15.54
C LEU A 23 -5.14 5.68 16.47
N SER A 24 -4.44 4.55 16.31
CA SER A 24 -3.29 4.20 17.14
C SER A 24 -2.16 5.22 16.97
N PHE A 25 -1.97 5.78 15.77
CA PHE A 25 -1.00 6.85 15.52
C PHE A 25 -1.34 8.10 16.34
N VAL A 26 -2.57 8.63 16.21
CA VAL A 26 -2.98 9.85 16.94
C VAL A 26 -2.91 9.64 18.45
N LEU A 27 -3.43 8.51 18.95
CA LEU A 27 -3.42 8.20 20.37
C LEU A 27 -2.00 8.11 20.93
N THR A 28 -1.12 7.35 20.26
CA THR A 28 0.28 7.21 20.67
C THR A 28 1.01 8.53 20.57
N PHE A 29 0.75 9.34 19.55
CA PHE A 29 1.39 10.63 19.36
C PHE A 29 1.00 11.63 20.46
N VAL A 30 -0.29 11.74 20.78
CA VAL A 30 -0.77 12.58 21.89
C VAL A 30 -0.20 12.08 23.22
N ASN A 31 -0.22 10.77 23.47
CA ASN A 31 0.36 10.19 24.68
C ASN A 31 1.87 10.46 24.79
N PHE A 32 2.60 10.37 23.68
CA PHE A 32 4.02 10.66 23.64
C PHE A 32 4.30 12.12 24.02
N ILE A 33 3.53 13.07 23.46
CA ILE A 33 3.65 14.49 23.81
C ILE A 33 3.38 14.71 25.30
N LEU A 34 2.29 14.14 25.82
CA LEU A 34 1.89 14.29 27.22
C LEU A 34 2.91 13.70 28.20
N ILE A 35 3.41 12.48 27.93
CA ILE A 35 4.39 11.81 28.79
C ILE A 35 5.71 12.58 28.75
N THR A 36 6.20 12.91 27.55
CA THR A 36 7.45 13.66 27.37
C THR A 36 7.38 15.01 28.09
N TYR A 37 6.28 15.74 27.94
CA TYR A 37 6.11 17.02 28.63
C TYR A 37 6.07 16.86 30.16
N ASN A 38 5.27 15.93 30.69
CA ASN A 38 5.12 15.79 32.14
C ASN A 38 6.36 15.22 32.83
N PHE A 39 7.12 14.35 32.16
CA PHE A 39 8.29 13.69 32.76
C PHE A 39 9.62 14.32 32.39
N ALA A 40 9.81 14.81 31.16
CA ALA A 40 11.08 15.37 30.70
C ALA A 40 11.15 16.89 30.81
N VAL A 41 10.03 17.60 30.66
CA VAL A 41 10.02 19.07 30.72
C VAL A 41 9.69 19.55 32.13
N LYS A 42 8.52 19.18 32.68
CA LYS A 42 8.06 19.68 33.99
C LYS A 42 8.93 19.29 35.19
N LYS A 43 9.65 18.17 35.10
CA LYS A 43 10.45 17.65 36.23
C LYS A 43 11.90 18.11 36.25
N TYR A 44 12.42 18.65 35.15
CA TYR A 44 13.81 19.04 35.03
C TYR A 44 13.92 20.57 34.95
N ASP A 45 14.68 21.17 35.87
CA ASP A 45 14.85 22.63 35.95
C ASP A 45 15.51 23.24 34.69
N PHE A 46 16.11 22.41 33.82
CA PHE A 46 16.76 22.84 32.58
C PHE A 46 15.81 23.54 31.58
N PHE A 47 14.51 23.24 31.62
CA PHE A 47 13.53 23.83 30.69
C PHE A 47 12.73 24.98 31.30
N GLN A 48 12.98 25.33 32.57
CA GLN A 48 12.25 26.38 33.27
C GLN A 48 12.44 27.74 32.58
N GLY A 49 11.33 28.43 32.31
CA GLY A 49 11.30 29.77 31.73
C GLY A 49 11.12 29.84 30.21
N PHE A 50 11.39 28.77 29.46
CA PHE A 50 11.20 28.76 27.99
C PHE A 50 10.01 27.93 27.53
N ILE A 51 9.70 26.81 28.21
CA ILE A 51 8.71 25.84 27.72
C ILE A 51 7.82 25.29 28.85
N ASP A 52 7.37 26.17 29.74
CA ASP A 52 6.54 25.76 30.88
C ASP A 52 5.08 25.48 30.49
N ASN A 53 4.63 25.89 29.30
CA ASN A 53 3.28 25.67 28.81
C ASN A 53 3.21 24.47 27.84
N LEU A 54 2.31 23.51 28.12
CA LEU A 54 2.07 22.34 27.28
C LEU A 54 1.77 22.71 25.81
N PHE A 55 0.99 23.77 25.58
CA PHE A 55 0.67 24.23 24.22
C PHE A 55 1.91 24.73 23.48
N VAL A 56 2.76 25.51 24.15
CA VAL A 56 4.00 26.03 23.55
C VAL A 56 4.98 24.89 23.26
N PHE A 57 5.14 23.95 24.21
CA PHE A 57 5.91 22.73 23.99
C PHE A 57 5.41 21.95 22.78
N THR A 58 4.10 21.71 22.71
CA THR A 58 3.48 20.93 21.63
C THR A 58 3.72 21.58 20.27
N LEU A 59 3.58 22.90 20.17
CA LEU A 59 3.79 23.62 18.91
C LEU A 59 5.24 23.52 18.43
N ILE A 60 6.20 23.74 19.32
CA ILE A 60 7.65 23.62 19.02
C ILE A 60 7.98 22.18 18.66
N PHE A 61 7.49 21.22 19.43
CA PHE A 61 7.71 19.79 19.19
C PHE A 61 7.20 19.39 17.80
N ILE A 62 5.97 19.76 17.43
CA ILE A 62 5.41 19.46 16.10
C ILE A 62 6.24 20.11 14.98
N ALA A 63 6.67 21.37 15.17
CA ALA A 63 7.48 22.09 14.21
C ALA A 63 8.83 21.42 13.92
N ILE A 64 9.41 20.72 14.90
CA ILE A 64 10.67 19.96 14.75
C ILE A 64 10.41 18.53 14.29
N TYR A 65 9.38 17.89 14.86
CA TYR A 65 9.05 16.50 14.61
C TYR A 65 8.63 16.25 13.16
N ILE A 66 7.81 17.11 12.56
CA ILE A 66 7.35 16.94 11.17
C ILE A 66 8.53 16.94 10.19
N PRO A 67 9.43 17.94 10.17
CA PRO A 67 10.62 17.91 9.32
C PRO A 67 11.50 16.69 9.56
N ALA A 68 11.76 16.33 10.82
CA ALA A 68 12.57 15.16 11.15
C ALA A 68 11.95 13.87 10.63
N ALA A 69 10.63 13.69 10.79
CA ALA A 69 9.90 12.54 10.29
C ALA A 69 9.92 12.48 8.75
N ILE A 70 9.83 13.62 8.06
CA ILE A 70 9.97 13.68 6.59
C ILE A 70 11.37 13.25 6.16
N LEU A 71 12.42 13.72 6.83
CA LEU A 71 13.81 13.36 6.51
C LEU A 71 14.08 11.87 6.72
N ILE A 72 13.65 11.32 7.86
CA ILE A 72 13.77 9.89 8.15
C ILE A 72 12.96 9.07 7.14
N GLY A 73 11.73 9.48 6.83
CA GLY A 73 10.89 8.81 5.84
C GLY A 73 11.47 8.86 4.42
N TYR A 74 12.10 9.98 4.05
CA TYR A 74 12.82 10.11 2.78
C TYR A 74 14.04 9.17 2.72
N TRP A 75 14.83 9.13 3.81
CA TRP A 75 15.98 8.25 3.91
C TRP A 75 15.56 6.77 3.83
N HIS A 76 14.54 6.37 4.57
CA HIS A 76 13.97 5.01 4.55
C HIS A 76 13.51 4.62 3.14
N ARG A 77 12.80 5.51 2.44
CA ARG A 77 12.36 5.28 1.04
C ARG A 77 13.52 5.07 0.07
N ARG A 78 14.66 5.73 0.29
CA ARG A 78 15.83 5.58 -0.57
C ARG A 78 16.60 4.28 -0.32
N HIS A 79 16.58 3.76 0.91
CA HIS A 79 17.46 2.66 1.31
C HIS A 79 16.74 1.31 1.49
N GLN A 80 15.52 1.29 2.06
CA GLN A 80 14.87 0.05 2.48
C GLN A 80 13.73 -0.39 1.54
N TRP A 81 13.08 0.55 0.87
CA TRP A 81 11.94 0.26 -0.01
C TRP A 81 12.26 -0.74 -1.13
N THR A 82 13.45 -0.68 -1.73
CA THR A 82 13.82 -1.61 -2.79
C THR A 82 13.86 -3.05 -2.29
N ILE A 83 14.43 -3.26 -1.10
CA ILE A 83 14.58 -4.59 -0.48
C ILE A 83 13.21 -5.16 -0.12
N GLU A 84 12.34 -4.35 0.48
CA GLU A 84 10.98 -4.77 0.83
C GLU A 84 10.16 -5.14 -0.41
N ASN A 85 10.25 -4.33 -1.47
CA ASN A 85 9.52 -4.59 -2.72
C ASN A 85 10.04 -5.83 -3.45
N GLU A 86 11.36 -6.05 -3.44
CA GLU A 86 11.97 -7.27 -3.97
C GLU A 86 11.50 -8.51 -3.20
N ALA A 87 11.47 -8.46 -1.86
CA ALA A 87 10.97 -9.56 -1.04
C ALA A 87 9.48 -9.86 -1.34
N MET A 88 8.63 -8.83 -1.41
CA MET A 88 7.22 -9.01 -1.75
C MET A 88 7.02 -9.60 -3.16
N LEU A 89 7.87 -9.22 -4.12
CA LEU A 89 7.81 -9.76 -5.47
C LEU A 89 8.26 -11.23 -5.51
N GLN A 90 9.31 -11.58 -4.79
CA GLN A 90 9.83 -12.95 -4.68
C GLN A 90 8.83 -13.90 -4.01
N GLU A 91 8.08 -13.43 -3.01
CA GLU A 91 7.05 -14.21 -2.33
C GLU A 91 5.78 -14.42 -3.19
N ASN A 92 5.58 -13.60 -4.21
CA ASN A 92 4.37 -13.64 -5.01
C ASN A 92 4.44 -14.75 -6.08
N TRP A 93 3.87 -15.91 -5.75
CA TRP A 93 3.81 -17.06 -6.65
C TRP A 93 3.13 -16.77 -8.00
N VAL A 94 2.16 -15.84 -8.06
CA VAL A 94 1.45 -15.49 -9.30
C VAL A 94 2.41 -14.77 -10.26
N TRP A 95 3.24 -13.87 -9.75
CA TRP A 95 4.27 -13.21 -10.54
C TRP A 95 5.29 -14.21 -11.07
N ALA A 96 5.77 -15.13 -10.23
CA ALA A 96 6.68 -16.19 -10.65
C ALA A 96 6.07 -17.06 -11.75
N TRP A 97 4.78 -17.42 -11.63
CA TRP A 97 4.07 -18.22 -12.61
C TRP A 97 3.91 -17.50 -13.96
N ILE A 98 3.51 -16.23 -13.95
CA ILE A 98 3.40 -15.41 -15.17
C ILE A 98 4.76 -15.20 -15.83
N ALA A 99 5.80 -14.89 -15.05
CA ALA A 99 7.16 -14.73 -15.56
C ALA A 99 7.66 -16.02 -16.22
N ARG A 100 7.41 -17.18 -15.61
CA ARG A 100 7.72 -18.49 -16.19
C ARG A 100 6.99 -18.72 -17.52
N TYR A 101 5.71 -18.38 -17.58
CA TYR A 101 4.92 -18.48 -18.81
C TYR A 101 5.50 -17.59 -19.92
N GLN A 102 5.86 -16.34 -19.60
CA GLN A 102 6.46 -15.41 -20.56
C GLN A 102 7.79 -15.92 -21.12
N ILE A 103 8.66 -16.46 -20.28
CA ILE A 103 9.94 -17.04 -20.73
C ILE A 103 9.67 -18.20 -21.71
N ARG A 104 8.79 -19.13 -21.35
CA ARG A 104 8.45 -20.25 -22.23
C ARG A 104 7.77 -19.82 -23.53
N LEU A 105 7.03 -18.71 -23.51
CA LEU A 105 6.38 -18.15 -24.69
C LEU A 105 7.43 -17.66 -25.69
N ILE A 106 8.45 -16.96 -25.19
CA ILE A 106 9.59 -16.49 -26.00
C ILE A 106 10.39 -17.68 -26.57
N GLU A 107 10.56 -18.74 -25.78
CA GLU A 107 11.22 -19.97 -26.22
C GLU A 107 10.38 -20.81 -27.21
N GLY A 108 9.11 -20.45 -27.45
CA GLY A 108 8.20 -21.24 -28.29
C GLY A 108 7.78 -22.58 -27.68
N LYS A 109 7.97 -22.78 -26.36
CA LYS A 109 7.68 -24.02 -25.63
C LYS A 109 6.34 -23.99 -24.88
N VAL A 110 5.49 -23.00 -25.16
CA VAL A 110 4.18 -22.84 -24.54
C VAL A 110 3.15 -23.69 -25.26
N THR A 111 2.33 -24.41 -24.49
CA THR A 111 1.19 -25.14 -25.04
C THR A 111 -0.05 -24.22 -25.13
N PRO A 112 -1.00 -24.52 -26.04
CA PRO A 112 -2.26 -23.79 -26.10
C PRO A 112 -3.04 -23.84 -24.78
N GLU A 113 -2.99 -24.97 -24.08
CA GLU A 113 -3.65 -25.17 -22.78
C GLU A 113 -3.06 -24.27 -21.68
N GLU A 114 -1.73 -24.14 -21.64
CA GLU A 114 -1.06 -23.23 -20.70
C GLU A 114 -1.45 -21.78 -20.96
N SER A 115 -1.53 -21.38 -22.23
CA SER A 115 -1.96 -20.03 -22.63
C SER A 115 -3.39 -19.75 -22.15
N GLN A 116 -4.30 -20.71 -22.38
CA GLN A 116 -5.69 -20.60 -21.94
C GLN A 116 -5.82 -20.55 -20.40
N SER A 117 -4.98 -21.32 -19.68
CA SER A 117 -4.94 -21.28 -18.22
C SER A 117 -4.52 -19.90 -17.69
N VAL A 118 -3.48 -19.29 -18.27
CA VAL A 118 -3.04 -17.94 -17.91
C VAL A 118 -4.10 -16.89 -18.25
N ILE A 119 -4.65 -16.93 -19.46
CA ILE A 119 -5.68 -15.98 -19.92
C ILE A 119 -6.93 -16.06 -19.02
N SER A 120 -7.46 -17.26 -18.81
CA SER A 120 -8.65 -17.45 -17.96
C SER A 120 -8.45 -16.98 -16.52
N TYR A 121 -7.24 -17.18 -15.97
CA TYR A 121 -6.88 -16.65 -14.66
C TYR A 121 -6.89 -15.11 -14.66
N LEU A 122 -6.26 -14.47 -15.64
CA LEU A 122 -6.21 -13.02 -15.77
C LEU A 122 -7.61 -12.42 -15.97
N ASP A 123 -8.44 -13.03 -16.82
CA ASP A 123 -9.84 -12.62 -17.02
C ASP A 123 -10.64 -12.72 -15.73
N SER A 124 -10.39 -13.75 -14.92
CA SER A 124 -11.03 -13.89 -13.61
C SER A 124 -10.66 -12.72 -12.68
N ILE A 125 -9.44 -12.18 -12.77
CA ILE A 125 -9.01 -11.00 -12.02
C ILE A 125 -9.70 -9.75 -12.56
N ILE A 126 -9.70 -9.54 -13.87
CA ILE A 126 -10.31 -8.37 -14.53
C ILE A 126 -11.80 -8.29 -14.17
N LYS A 127 -12.50 -9.43 -14.23
CA LYS A 127 -13.91 -9.53 -13.84
C LYS A 127 -14.12 -9.24 -12.36
N ARG A 128 -13.26 -9.76 -11.47
CA ARG A 128 -13.31 -9.44 -10.02
C ARG A 128 -13.09 -7.95 -9.75
N GLN A 129 -12.25 -7.29 -10.53
CA GLN A 129 -11.97 -5.86 -10.42
C GLN A 129 -12.98 -4.96 -11.12
N LYS A 130 -13.99 -5.52 -11.81
CA LYS A 130 -14.99 -4.79 -12.62
C LYS A 130 -14.34 -3.87 -13.67
N LYS A 131 -13.26 -4.36 -14.30
CA LYS A 131 -12.51 -3.64 -15.35
C LYS A 131 -12.73 -4.21 -16.76
N ASP A 132 -13.64 -5.17 -16.89
CA ASP A 132 -14.05 -5.79 -18.15
C ASP A 132 -14.45 -4.78 -19.22
N GLY A 133 -15.20 -3.73 -18.86
CA GLY A 133 -15.59 -2.67 -19.80
C GLY A 133 -14.42 -1.87 -20.41
N PHE A 134 -13.29 -1.74 -19.71
CA PHE A 134 -12.11 -1.02 -20.21
C PHE A 134 -11.38 -1.82 -21.30
N PHE A 135 -11.30 -3.14 -21.16
CA PHE A 135 -10.60 -4.00 -22.11
C PHE A 135 -11.47 -4.31 -23.33
N ASN A 136 -12.77 -4.58 -23.15
CA ASN A 136 -13.69 -4.88 -24.25
C ASN A 136 -13.82 -3.70 -25.23
N ALA A 137 -13.94 -2.47 -24.73
CA ALA A 137 -14.02 -1.27 -25.57
C ALA A 137 -12.75 -1.03 -26.44
N LYS A 138 -11.59 -1.57 -26.04
CA LYS A 138 -10.33 -1.45 -26.77
C LYS A 138 -10.15 -2.56 -27.82
N VAL A 139 -10.71 -3.75 -27.56
CA VAL A 139 -10.72 -4.87 -28.52
C VAL A 139 -11.68 -4.55 -29.66
N ASP A 140 -12.89 -4.09 -29.36
CA ASP A 140 -13.90 -3.74 -30.37
C ASP A 140 -13.40 -2.64 -31.32
N ASN A 141 -12.71 -1.62 -30.80
CA ASN A 141 -12.12 -0.57 -31.63
C ASN A 141 -10.98 -1.07 -32.53
N LYS A 142 -10.18 -2.04 -32.09
CA LYS A 142 -9.12 -2.63 -32.94
C LYS A 142 -9.72 -3.50 -34.04
N THR A 143 -10.73 -4.31 -33.74
CA THR A 143 -11.40 -5.15 -34.74
C THR A 143 -12.07 -4.28 -35.82
N GLN A 144 -12.73 -3.18 -35.42
CA GLN A 144 -13.37 -2.27 -36.36
C GLN A 144 -12.41 -1.44 -37.23
N MET A 145 -11.15 -1.22 -36.81
CA MET A 145 -10.15 -0.58 -37.67
C MET A 145 -9.54 -1.53 -38.70
N ASN A 146 -9.44 -2.81 -38.35
CA ASN A 146 -8.90 -3.85 -39.24
C ASN A 146 -9.91 -4.22 -40.35
N ASP A 147 -11.21 -4.16 -40.07
CA ASP A 147 -12.28 -4.37 -41.08
C ASP A 147 -12.45 -3.19 -42.05
N LYS A 148 -11.95 -2.00 -41.71
CA LYS A 148 -12.02 -0.79 -42.57
C LYS A 148 -10.81 -0.60 -43.47
N THR A 149 -9.82 -1.48 -43.39
CA THR A 149 -8.57 -1.42 -44.16
C THR A 149 -8.40 -2.57 -45.16
N LEU A 150 -9.49 -3.34 -45.40
CA LEU A 150 -9.63 -4.32 -46.47
C LEU A 150 -10.59 -3.80 -47.56
#